data_AF-A0A6A6Q8C1-F1
#
_entry.id   AF-A0A6A6Q8C1-F1
#
_cell.length_a   1.000
_cell.length_b   1.000
_cell.length_c   1.000
_cell.angle_alpha   90.00
_cell.angle_beta   90.00
_cell.angle_gamma   90.00
#
_symmetry.space_group_name_H-M   'P 1'
#
loop_
_entity.id
_entity.type
_entity.pdbx_description
1 polymer ?
#
loop_
_entity_poly.entity_id
_entity_poly.type
_entity_poly.pdbx_seq_one_letter_code
_entity_poly.pdbx_strand_id
1 'polypeptide(L)'
;GNVTGALSGEVFPIGAAFETLPEAGNGIFSFYTNQVALNATSSASPTAFTSIVLNVQATLTYANEALHAFGAAQFSVADPAYLDLSFKSFVAEFEAPSYTGKGKLDIFELKTGGKRDGSPILALLPPGQGSA
;
A
#
# COMPACT_ATOMS: atom_id res chain seq x y z
N GLY A 1 0.24 4.01 -14.50
CA GLY A 1 0.73 2.67 -14.09
C GLY A 1 -0.44 1.72 -14.06
N ASN A 2 -0.22 0.40 -14.00
CA ASN A 2 -1.31 -0.58 -14.00
C ASN A 2 -1.41 -1.28 -12.64
N VAL A 3 -2.62 -1.62 -12.23
CA VAL A 3 -2.92 -2.38 -11.01
C VAL A 3 -3.57 -3.70 -11.43
N THR A 4 -3.08 -4.81 -10.88
CA THR A 4 -3.60 -6.16 -11.16
C THR A 4 -3.60 -7.00 -9.89
N GLY A 5 -4.39 -8.09 -9.87
CA GLY A 5 -4.53 -8.98 -8.72
C GLY A 5 -5.96 -8.95 -8.17
N ALA A 6 -6.10 -8.83 -6.84
CA ALA A 6 -7.41 -8.70 -6.19
C ALA A 6 -8.17 -7.42 -6.58
N LEU A 7 -7.42 -6.39 -7.01
CA LEU A 7 -7.92 -5.19 -7.66
C LEU A 7 -7.38 -5.14 -9.08
N SER A 8 -8.19 -4.64 -10.02
CA SER A 8 -7.74 -4.38 -11.39
C SER A 8 -8.05 -2.93 -11.74
N GLY A 9 -7.11 -2.26 -12.40
CA GLY A 9 -7.27 -0.85 -12.72
C GLY A 9 -5.99 -0.14 -13.10
N GLU A 10 -6.00 1.18 -12.92
CA GLU A 10 -4.90 2.06 -13.31
C GLU A 10 -4.49 2.96 -12.15
N VAL A 11 -3.22 3.35 -12.15
CA VAL A 11 -2.70 4.40 -11.27
C VAL A 11 -3.00 5.75 -11.91
N PHE A 12 -3.76 6.58 -11.22
CA PHE A 12 -3.95 7.98 -11.61
C PHE A 12 -2.62 8.73 -11.52
N PRO A 13 -2.32 9.66 -12.44
CA PRO A 13 -1.11 10.50 -12.38
C PRO A 13 -1.25 11.61 -11.33
N ILE A 14 -1.83 11.31 -10.18
CA ILE A 14 -1.93 12.19 -9.02
C ILE A 14 -1.38 11.43 -7.81
N GLY A 15 -0.51 12.09 -7.06
CA GLY A 15 0.21 11.48 -5.97
C GLY A 15 1.49 12.24 -5.65
N ALA A 16 2.14 11.83 -4.58
CA ALA A 16 3.43 12.38 -4.19
C ALA A 16 4.25 11.30 -3.50
N ALA A 17 5.54 11.26 -3.85
CA ALA A 17 6.53 10.46 -3.18
C ALA A 17 7.52 11.38 -2.48
N PHE A 18 7.83 11.08 -1.23
CA PHE A 18 8.86 11.76 -0.46
C PHE A 18 9.89 10.73 -0.02
N GLU A 19 11.14 11.12 -0.14
CA GLU A 19 12.26 10.30 0.29
C GLU A 19 13.20 11.12 1.15
N THR A 20 13.55 10.55 2.31
CA THR A 20 14.49 11.14 3.24
C THR A 20 15.74 10.29 3.30
N LEU A 21 16.86 10.90 2.90
CA LEU A 21 18.20 10.33 3.06
C LEU A 21 18.72 10.69 4.47
N PRO A 22 19.09 9.72 5.31
CA PRO A 22 19.68 10.00 6.60
C PRO A 22 21.09 10.60 6.46
N GLU A 23 21.37 11.69 7.17
CA GLU A 23 22.64 12.45 7.05
C GLU A 23 23.91 11.64 7.36
N ALA A 24 23.81 10.65 8.26
CA ALA A 24 24.91 9.75 8.62
C ALA A 24 24.92 8.42 7.84
N GLY A 25 24.02 8.27 6.86
CA GLY A 25 23.92 7.09 6.01
C GLY A 25 24.96 7.10 4.90
N ASN A 26 25.54 5.95 4.59
CA ASN A 26 26.40 5.73 3.42
C ASN A 26 25.62 5.66 2.09
N GLY A 27 24.41 6.21 2.04
CA GLY A 27 23.51 6.14 0.88
C GLY A 27 22.90 4.75 0.61
N ILE A 28 23.14 3.76 1.47
CA ILE A 28 22.62 2.39 1.29
C ILE A 28 21.14 2.29 1.67
N PHE A 29 20.62 3.19 2.50
CA PHE A 29 19.22 3.17 2.92
C PHE A 29 18.57 4.56 2.93
N SER A 30 17.26 4.58 2.77
CA SER A 30 16.43 5.79 2.88
C SER A 30 15.05 5.49 3.45
N PHE A 31 14.32 6.53 3.85
CA PHE A 31 12.94 6.43 4.29
C PHE A 31 12.02 6.99 3.22
N TYR A 32 11.10 6.17 2.75
CA TYR A 32 10.24 6.48 1.62
C TYR A 32 8.78 6.48 2.05
N THR A 33 8.05 7.51 1.64
CA THR A 33 6.59 7.56 1.71
C THR A 33 6.03 7.87 0.33
N ASN A 34 4.95 7.20 -0.05
CA ASN A 34 4.27 7.48 -1.30
C ASN A 34 2.76 7.39 -1.11
N GLN A 35 2.07 8.38 -1.65
CA GLN A 35 0.64 8.41 -1.78
C GLN A 35 0.27 8.31 -3.25
N VAL A 36 -0.52 7.29 -3.59
CA VAL A 36 -0.94 6.98 -4.95
C VAL A 36 -2.46 6.90 -5.00
N ALA A 37 -3.07 7.57 -5.96
CA ALA A 37 -4.49 7.34 -6.28
C ALA A 37 -4.62 6.21 -7.31
N LEU A 38 -5.45 5.24 -7.01
CA LEU A 38 -5.80 4.12 -7.87
C LEU A 38 -7.22 4.30 -8.38
N ASN A 39 -7.42 4.02 -9.65
CA ASN A 39 -8.73 3.83 -10.23
C ASN A 39 -8.98 2.33 -10.38
N ALA A 40 -9.80 1.75 -9.53
CA ALA A 40 -10.07 0.32 -9.53
C ALA A 40 -11.48 0.02 -10.07
N THR A 41 -11.57 -1.07 -10.83
CA THR A 41 -12.84 -1.73 -11.17
C THR A 41 -12.98 -2.99 -10.32
N SER A 42 -14.18 -3.23 -9.77
CA SER A 42 -14.44 -4.48 -9.04
C SER A 42 -14.98 -5.54 -9.97
N SER A 43 -14.73 -6.81 -9.67
CA SER A 43 -15.42 -7.90 -10.36
C SER A 43 -16.95 -7.83 -10.18
N ALA A 44 -17.43 -7.18 -9.11
CA ALA A 44 -18.84 -6.95 -8.85
C ALA A 44 -19.42 -5.73 -9.60
N SER A 45 -18.57 -4.82 -10.08
CA SER A 45 -18.96 -3.63 -10.84
C SER A 45 -17.84 -3.26 -11.83
N PRO A 46 -17.74 -3.99 -12.96
CA PRO A 46 -16.65 -3.82 -13.92
C PRO A 46 -16.78 -2.53 -14.74
N THR A 47 -17.92 -1.83 -14.67
CA THR A 47 -18.20 -0.59 -15.40
C THR A 47 -18.13 0.65 -14.52
N ALA A 48 -18.05 0.50 -13.19
CA ALA A 48 -17.92 1.62 -12.27
C ALA A 48 -16.48 1.70 -11.74
N PHE A 49 -15.92 2.88 -11.90
CA PHE A 49 -14.61 3.24 -11.40
C PHE A 49 -14.72 3.76 -9.97
N THR A 50 -13.85 3.27 -9.11
CA THR A 50 -13.74 3.77 -7.74
C THR A 50 -12.35 4.32 -7.47
N SER A 51 -12.32 5.46 -6.79
CA SER A 51 -11.07 6.11 -6.37
C SER A 51 -10.63 5.53 -5.03
N ILE A 52 -9.45 4.91 -5.03
CA ILE A 52 -8.81 4.33 -3.86
C ILE A 52 -7.51 5.08 -3.63
N VAL A 53 -7.28 5.58 -2.41
CA VAL A 53 -5.97 6.16 -2.06
C VAL A 53 -5.14 5.09 -1.38
N LEU A 54 -3.96 4.80 -1.91
CA LEU A 54 -2.96 3.92 -1.33
C LEU A 54 -1.83 4.77 -0.76
N ASN A 55 -1.62 4.65 0.56
CA ASN A 55 -0.45 5.21 1.24
C ASN A 55 0.50 4.09 1.59
N VAL A 56 1.78 4.28 1.27
CA VAL A 56 2.83 3.32 1.57
C VAL A 56 4.01 4.01 2.24
N GLN A 57 4.62 3.33 3.20
CA GLN A 57 5.82 3.77 3.89
C GLN A 57 6.80 2.61 4.00
N ALA A 58 8.05 2.81 3.59
CA ALA A 58 9.07 1.78 3.57
C ALA A 58 10.46 2.33 3.90
N THR A 59 11.35 1.44 4.33
CA THR A 59 12.79 1.70 4.35
C THR A 59 13.38 1.08 3.09
N LEU A 60 13.86 1.93 2.17
CA LEU A 60 14.48 1.45 0.94
C LEU A 60 15.92 1.04 1.21
N THR A 61 16.38 0.03 0.49
CA THR A 61 17.78 -0.37 0.43
C THR A 61 18.27 -0.34 -1.00
N TYR A 62 19.49 0.15 -1.20
CA TYR A 62 20.10 0.35 -2.51
C TYR A 62 21.30 -0.56 -2.67
N ALA A 63 21.30 -1.38 -3.72
CA ALA A 63 22.42 -2.24 -4.08
C ALA A 63 22.39 -2.58 -5.57
N ASN A 64 23.56 -2.69 -6.19
CA ASN A 64 23.70 -3.17 -7.58
C ASN A 64 22.77 -2.45 -8.59
N GLU A 65 22.68 -1.12 -8.50
CA GLU A 65 21.83 -0.28 -9.37
C GLU A 65 20.33 -0.61 -9.32
N ALA A 66 19.88 -1.13 -8.17
CA ALA A 66 18.48 -1.37 -7.88
C ALA A 66 18.15 -0.93 -6.46
N LEU A 67 16.85 -0.71 -6.23
CA LEU A 67 16.28 -0.58 -4.90
C LEU A 67 15.38 -1.77 -4.59
N HIS A 68 15.38 -2.17 -3.32
CA HIS A 68 14.46 -3.13 -2.74
C HIS A 68 14.00 -2.67 -1.37
N ALA A 69 12.73 -2.91 -1.04
CA ALA A 69 12.19 -2.49 0.25
C ALA A 69 10.98 -3.31 0.69
N PHE A 70 10.77 -3.35 2.01
CA PHE A 70 9.50 -3.73 2.61
C PHE A 70 8.94 -2.59 3.47
N GLY A 71 7.62 -2.47 3.47
CA GLY A 71 6.93 -1.37 4.13
C GLY A 71 5.51 -1.70 4.55
N ALA A 72 4.88 -0.75 5.23
CA ALA A 72 3.45 -0.79 5.54
C ALA A 72 2.66 -0.15 4.41
N ALA A 73 1.46 -0.68 4.16
CA ALA A 73 0.51 -0.14 3.20
C ALA A 73 -0.85 0.08 3.86
N GLN A 74 -1.52 1.17 3.50
CA GLN A 74 -2.86 1.51 3.97
C GLN A 74 -3.70 2.02 2.81
N PHE A 75 -4.92 1.51 2.71
CA PHE A 75 -5.90 1.99 1.76
C PHE A 75 -6.88 2.94 2.43
N SER A 76 -7.34 3.95 1.71
CA SER A 76 -8.47 4.79 2.09
C SER A 76 -9.48 4.77 0.96
N VAL A 77 -10.65 4.20 1.26
CA VAL A 77 -11.70 3.94 0.28
C VAL A 77 -13.05 4.39 0.85
N ALA A 78 -13.85 5.06 0.03
CA ALA A 78 -15.20 5.48 0.39
C ALA A 78 -16.29 4.56 -0.20
N ASP A 79 -15.95 3.76 -1.20
CA ASP A 79 -16.89 2.85 -1.88
C ASP A 79 -17.27 1.67 -0.98
N PRO A 80 -18.57 1.47 -0.71
CA PRO A 80 -19.08 0.36 0.11
C PRO A 80 -18.57 -1.02 -0.29
N ALA A 81 -18.30 -1.26 -1.58
CA ALA A 81 -17.82 -2.56 -2.07
C ALA A 81 -16.38 -2.89 -1.62
N TYR A 82 -15.63 -1.89 -1.14
CA TYR A 82 -14.20 -1.96 -0.83
C TYR A 82 -13.84 -1.37 0.53
N LEU A 83 -14.84 -1.07 1.36
CA LEU A 83 -14.60 -0.51 2.70
C LEU A 83 -13.71 -1.40 3.55
N ASP A 84 -13.73 -2.71 3.33
CA ASP A 84 -12.87 -3.67 4.03
C ASP A 84 -11.37 -3.39 3.85
N LEU A 85 -10.96 -2.82 2.71
CA LEU A 85 -9.57 -2.42 2.46
C LEU A 85 -9.11 -1.34 3.46
N SER A 86 -9.99 -0.48 3.93
CA SER A 86 -9.67 0.57 4.92
C SER A 86 -9.48 0.02 6.33
N PHE A 87 -9.90 -1.23 6.60
CA PHE A 87 -9.86 -1.84 7.95
C PHE A 87 -8.90 -3.03 8.05
N LYS A 88 -8.32 -3.45 6.93
CA LYS A 88 -7.34 -4.55 6.86
C LYS A 88 -5.91 -4.03 6.99
N SER A 89 -4.99 -4.92 7.34
CA SER A 89 -3.56 -4.61 7.43
C SER A 89 -2.83 -5.13 6.20
N PHE A 90 -1.92 -4.33 5.66
CA PHE A 90 -1.17 -4.68 4.45
C PHE A 90 0.32 -4.36 4.61
N VAL A 91 1.14 -5.17 3.95
CA VAL A 91 2.56 -4.88 3.72
C VAL A 91 2.80 -4.67 2.23
N ALA A 92 3.80 -3.86 1.94
CA ALA A 92 4.25 -3.52 0.60
C ALA A 92 5.67 -4.03 0.37
N GLU A 93 5.93 -4.58 -0.80
CA GLU A 93 7.27 -4.84 -1.33
C GLU A 93 7.54 -3.92 -2.51
N PHE A 94 8.70 -3.29 -2.55
CA PHE A 94 9.13 -2.40 -3.61
C PHE A 94 10.35 -2.97 -4.32
N GLU A 95 10.32 -2.90 -5.65
CA GLU A 95 11.44 -3.23 -6.51
C GLU A 95 11.55 -2.19 -7.62
N ALA A 96 12.72 -1.59 -7.82
CA ALA A 96 12.94 -0.75 -8.99
C ALA A 96 14.40 -0.75 -9.44
N PRO A 97 14.68 -0.88 -10.75
CA PRO A 97 15.98 -0.58 -11.29
C PRO A 97 16.21 0.93 -11.33
N SER A 98 17.41 1.37 -10.94
CA SER A 98 17.80 2.78 -10.95
C SER A 98 17.70 3.38 -12.37
N TYR A 99 17.43 4.69 -12.46
CA TYR A 99 17.44 5.49 -13.70
C TYR A 99 16.41 5.10 -14.77
N THR A 100 15.45 4.23 -14.48
CA THR A 100 14.42 3.81 -15.46
C THR A 100 13.10 4.59 -15.35
N GLY A 101 12.86 5.26 -14.21
CA GLY A 101 11.56 5.85 -13.88
C GLY A 101 10.45 4.80 -13.69
N LYS A 102 10.80 3.51 -13.62
CA LYS A 102 9.86 2.39 -13.43
C LYS A 102 10.12 1.74 -12.09
N GLY A 103 9.04 1.29 -11.46
CA GLY A 103 9.08 0.49 -10.24
C GLY A 103 7.90 -0.45 -10.18
N LYS A 104 8.03 -1.48 -9.35
CA LYS A 104 7.00 -2.44 -9.03
C LYS A 104 6.69 -2.34 -7.54
N LEU A 105 5.41 -2.43 -7.22
CA LEU A 105 4.89 -2.43 -5.86
C LEU A 105 3.95 -3.62 -5.74
N ASP A 106 4.32 -4.60 -4.93
CA ASP A 106 3.45 -5.72 -4.58
C ASP A 106 2.84 -5.48 -3.19
N ILE A 107 1.55 -5.73 -3.05
CA ILE A 107 0.79 -5.52 -1.81
C ILE A 107 0.25 -6.85 -1.30
N PHE A 108 0.49 -7.13 -0.02
CA PHE A 108 0.08 -8.37 0.62
C PHE A 108 -0.82 -8.08 1.82
N GLU A 109 -1.99 -8.73 1.86
CA GLU A 109 -2.91 -8.68 3.02
C GLU A 109 -2.36 -9.54 4.17
N LEU A 110 -2.18 -8.94 5.33
CA LEU A 110 -1.91 -9.67 6.56
C LEU A 110 -3.22 -10.22 7.11
N LYS A 111 -3.41 -11.55 7.02
CA LYS A 111 -4.62 -12.22 7.52
C LYS A 111 -4.77 -12.20 9.04
N THR A 112 -3.67 -12.07 9.76
CA THR A 112 -3.68 -11.93 11.21
C THR A 112 -2.66 -10.87 11.62
N GLY A 113 -3.11 -9.74 12.16
CA GLY A 113 -2.26 -8.77 12.86
C GLY A 113 -1.98 -9.20 14.31
N GLY A 114 -2.00 -10.51 14.57
CA GLY A 114 -2.04 -11.07 15.90
C GLY A 114 -0.90 -10.55 16.77
N LYS A 115 -1.05 -10.74 18.09
CA LYS A 115 0.10 -10.65 19.00
C LYS A 115 1.23 -11.54 18.43
N ARG A 116 2.47 -11.36 18.89
CA ARG A 116 3.60 -12.21 18.47
C ARG A 116 3.33 -13.73 18.58
N ASP A 117 2.32 -14.12 19.36
CA ASP A 117 1.80 -15.49 19.53
C ASP A 117 0.76 -15.96 18.47
N GLY A 118 0.39 -15.13 17.50
CA GLY A 118 -0.57 -15.44 16.44
C GLY A 118 -2.05 -15.41 16.84
N SER A 119 -2.40 -15.01 18.07
CA SER A 119 -3.79 -14.93 18.50
C SER A 119 -4.54 -13.74 17.86
N PRO A 120 -5.81 -13.92 17.44
CA PRO A 120 -6.62 -12.83 16.90
C PRO A 120 -6.83 -11.70 17.93
N ILE A 121 -6.77 -10.45 17.47
CA ILE A 121 -7.26 -9.32 18.26
C ILE A 121 -8.76 -9.19 17.98
N LEU A 122 -9.59 -9.49 18.97
CA LEU A 122 -11.03 -9.30 18.87
C LEU A 122 -11.34 -7.80 18.86
N ALA A 123 -12.14 -7.35 17.90
CA ALA A 123 -12.69 -6.00 17.94
C ALA A 123 -13.58 -5.85 19.18
N LEU A 124 -13.54 -4.68 19.85
CA LEU A 124 -14.44 -4.40 20.97
C LEU A 124 -15.92 -4.43 20.54
N LEU A 125 -16.20 -4.07 19.28
CA LEU A 125 -17.53 -4.00 18.69
C LEU A 125 -17.48 -4.42 17.20
N PRO A 126 -18.59 -4.91 16.61
CA PRO A 126 -18.67 -5.18 15.18
C PRO A 126 -18.42 -3.90 14.34
N PRO A 127 -17.79 -4.01 13.15
CA PRO A 127 -17.68 -2.89 12.22
C PRO A 127 -19.06 -2.28 11.91
N GLY A 128 -19.19 -0.96 12.03
CA GLY A 128 -20.42 -0.23 11.66
C GLY A 128 -21.46 -0.02 12.76
N GLN A 129 -21.23 -0.46 14.00
CA GLN A 129 -22.08 -0.12 15.15
C GLN A 129 -21.42 0.90 16.07
N GLY A 130 -21.00 2.03 15.51
CA GLY A 130 -20.61 3.19 16.32
C GLY A 130 -21.77 3.57 17.22
N SER A 131 -21.53 3.61 18.53
CA SER A 131 -22.44 4.18 19.51
C SER A 131 -22.74 5.64 19.12
N ALA A 132 -24.02 5.92 18.85
CA ALA A 132 -24.56 7.27 18.78
C ALA A 132 -24.44 7.99 20.13
#